data_AF-A0AAV7JWS8-F1
#
_entry.id   AF-A0AAV7JWS8-F1
#
_cell.length_a   1.000
_cell.length_b   1.000
_cell.length_c   1.000
_cell.angle_alpha   90.00
_cell.angle_beta   90.00
_cell.angle_gamma   90.00
#
_symmetry.space_group_name_H-M   'P 1'
#
loop_
_entity.id
_entity.type
_entity.pdbx_description
1 polymer ?
#
loop_
_entity_poly.entity_id
_entity_poly.type
_entity_poly.pdbx_seq_one_letter_code
_entity_poly.pdbx_strand_id
1 'polypeptide(L)'
;MAKILSGAGGANCQMFTATFQQIHDISIVQNGFPINRIIRDVRDVFDEVDEEELSLPTNQRCFTRSDDTLQDFLYWVLTVVPQETHQVVTTIINNLSAILRLYNSNRKVDTEGLDNVCRETYESILTNFSWAHVTPTLHKLLAHAPQIIADHNDGFGLEDLSEEGLESWNKLVGRYRERLSRKFSFEDNVEDVFVRLISQSDPILASFRNITKNDSEPDLSELKSCQDIW
;
A
#
# COMPACT_ATOMS: atom_id res chain seq x y z
N MET A 1 4.37 -18.07 -12.78
CA MET A 1 3.71 -18.76 -11.65
C MET A 1 3.95 -17.88 -10.43
N ALA A 2 3.13 -16.84 -10.27
CA ALA A 2 3.31 -15.82 -9.23
C ALA A 2 3.13 -16.48 -7.86
N LYS A 3 4.19 -16.49 -7.04
CA LYS A 3 4.09 -16.89 -5.64
C LYS A 3 3.35 -15.76 -4.92
N ILE A 4 2.08 -16.01 -4.66
CA ILE A 4 1.14 -15.12 -3.98
C ILE A 4 1.73 -14.72 -2.63
N LEU A 5 2.30 -13.50 -2.57
CA LEU A 5 2.70 -12.80 -1.34
C LEU A 5 1.56 -11.94 -0.77
N SER A 6 0.38 -11.94 -1.39
CA SER A 6 -0.75 -11.06 -1.08
C SER A 6 -1.49 -11.38 0.23
N GLY A 7 -0.94 -12.24 1.09
CA GLY A 7 -1.51 -12.59 2.40
C GLY A 7 -0.70 -12.12 3.61
N ALA A 8 0.51 -11.59 3.41
CA ALA A 8 1.39 -11.19 4.50
C ALA A 8 1.19 -9.71 4.89
N GLY A 9 -0.03 -9.35 5.28
CA GLY A 9 -0.45 -8.00 5.73
C GLY A 9 0.23 -7.50 7.01
N GLY A 10 1.55 -7.64 7.12
CA GLY A 10 2.32 -7.35 8.33
C GLY A 10 3.75 -7.88 8.31
N ALA A 11 4.03 -8.99 7.61
CA ALA A 11 5.26 -9.77 7.82
C ALA A 11 6.43 -9.47 6.86
N ASN A 12 6.28 -8.63 5.84
CA ASN A 12 7.40 -8.40 4.90
C ASN A 12 8.65 -7.76 5.54
N CYS A 13 8.49 -6.99 6.63
CA CYS A 13 9.65 -6.49 7.38
C CYS A 13 10.38 -7.61 8.15
N GLN A 14 9.70 -8.72 8.44
CA GLN A 14 10.29 -9.92 9.05
C GLN A 14 11.06 -10.78 8.04
N MET A 15 10.99 -10.45 6.74
CA MET A 15 11.79 -11.08 5.67
C MET A 15 13.19 -10.45 5.54
N PHE A 16 13.49 -9.46 6.37
CA PHE A 16 14.76 -8.77 6.43
C PHE A 16 15.40 -8.92 7.81
N THR A 17 16.73 -8.89 7.86
CA THR A 17 17.51 -9.14 9.09
C THR A 17 17.87 -7.90 9.89
N ALA A 18 17.63 -6.68 9.38
CA ALA A 18 18.04 -5.50 10.15
C ALA A 18 17.06 -5.13 11.26
N THR A 19 17.62 -4.62 12.34
CA THR A 19 16.89 -4.16 13.51
C THR A 19 16.22 -2.82 13.26
N PHE A 20 15.24 -2.46 14.10
CA PHE A 20 14.56 -1.16 14.04
C PHE A 20 15.53 0.04 14.07
N GLN A 21 16.65 -0.08 14.77
CA GLN A 21 17.69 0.95 14.83
C GLN A 21 18.44 1.09 13.49
N GLN A 22 18.71 -0.03 12.81
CA GLN A 22 19.40 -0.04 11.52
C GLN A 22 18.55 0.54 10.38
N ILE A 23 17.23 0.51 10.51
CA ILE A 23 16.28 1.13 9.57
C ILE A 23 16.42 2.67 9.51
N HIS A 24 17.01 3.28 10.54
CA HIS A 24 17.22 4.73 10.65
C HIS A 24 18.66 5.14 10.33
N ASP A 25 19.53 4.21 9.92
CA ASP A 25 20.90 4.51 9.52
C ASP A 25 20.96 4.81 8.02
N ILE A 26 21.36 6.04 7.66
CA ILE A 26 21.47 6.51 6.27
C ILE A 26 22.43 5.62 5.46
N SER A 27 23.52 5.14 6.08
CA SER A 27 24.49 4.29 5.38
C SER A 27 23.89 2.94 4.98
N ILE A 28 22.93 2.43 5.75
CA ILE A 28 22.23 1.18 5.46
C ILE A 28 21.19 1.42 4.36
N VAL A 29 20.44 2.53 4.42
CA VAL A 29 19.49 2.93 3.37
C VAL A 29 20.17 3.04 2.00
N GLN A 30 21.37 3.63 1.96
CA GLN A 30 22.14 3.77 0.72
C GLN A 30 22.60 2.45 0.12
N ASN A 31 22.87 1.44 0.97
CA ASN A 31 23.24 0.10 0.53
C ASN A 31 22.02 -0.76 0.16
N GLY A 32 20.80 -0.27 0.41
CA GLY A 32 19.55 -0.97 0.14
C GLY A 32 19.18 -2.03 1.19
N PHE A 33 17.95 -2.52 1.08
CA PHE A 33 17.36 -3.49 2.00
C PHE A 33 17.00 -4.79 1.25
N PRO A 34 17.99 -5.62 0.88
CA PRO A 34 17.72 -6.82 0.10
C PRO A 34 16.89 -7.82 0.92
N ILE A 35 15.76 -8.26 0.37
CA ILE A 35 14.97 -9.36 0.94
C ILE A 35 15.83 -10.63 0.90
N ASN A 36 16.33 -11.05 2.06
CA ASN A 36 17.31 -12.13 2.20
C ASN A 36 16.74 -13.39 2.88
N ARG A 37 15.52 -13.33 3.43
CA ARG A 37 14.83 -14.49 4.00
C ARG A 37 13.87 -15.09 2.98
N ILE A 38 13.83 -16.42 2.92
CA ILE A 38 12.81 -17.15 2.16
C ILE A 38 11.59 -17.42 3.05
N ILE A 39 10.41 -17.62 2.47
CA ILE A 39 9.14 -17.88 3.20
C ILE A 39 9.27 -19.01 4.26
N ARG A 40 10.20 -19.96 4.05
CA ARG A 40 10.48 -21.03 5.01
C ARG A 40 11.09 -20.52 6.32
N ASP A 41 11.90 -19.48 6.27
CA ASP A 41 12.62 -18.91 7.41
C ASP A 41 11.71 -18.05 8.31
N VAL A 42 10.58 -17.56 7.77
CA VAL A 42 9.59 -16.78 8.55
C VAL A 42 8.84 -17.65 9.53
N ARG A 43 8.73 -18.96 9.26
CA ARG A 43 8.02 -19.89 10.15
C ARG A 43 8.68 -19.96 11.52
N ASP A 44 10.02 -19.87 11.55
CA ASP A 44 10.81 -19.88 12.78
C ASP A 44 10.67 -18.55 13.55
N VAL A 45 10.37 -17.44 12.87
CA VAL A 45 10.14 -16.12 13.51
C VAL A 45 8.80 -16.08 14.25
N PHE A 46 7.77 -16.79 13.76
CA PHE A 46 6.47 -16.83 14.44
C PHE A 46 6.48 -17.67 15.72
N ASP A 47 7.45 -18.56 15.89
CA ASP A 47 7.62 -19.36 17.11
C ASP A 47 8.37 -18.57 18.22
N GLU A 48 8.91 -17.38 17.93
CA GLU A 48 9.72 -16.56 18.86
C GLU A 48 9.06 -15.25 19.35
N VAL A 49 7.80 -14.97 19.00
CA VAL A 49 7.15 -13.71 19.43
C VAL A 49 6.37 -13.91 20.73
N ASP A 50 6.96 -13.46 21.85
CA ASP A 50 6.24 -13.24 23.12
C ASP A 50 5.19 -12.12 22.94
N GLU A 51 3.98 -12.35 23.46
CA GLU A 51 2.77 -11.53 23.31
C GLU A 51 2.78 -10.18 24.08
N GLU A 52 3.88 -9.44 24.11
CA GLU A 52 3.91 -8.11 24.74
C GLU A 52 4.12 -6.96 23.72
N GLU A 53 3.17 -6.02 23.80
CA GLU A 53 3.09 -4.70 23.14
C GLU A 53 2.56 -4.61 21.69
N LEU A 54 1.38 -3.97 21.52
CA LEU A 54 1.31 -2.53 21.24
C LEU A 54 -0.17 -2.06 21.14
N SER A 55 -0.73 -1.47 22.20
CA SER A 55 -2.01 -0.76 22.10
C SER A 55 -1.76 0.70 21.74
N LEU A 56 -1.87 1.05 20.45
CA LEU A 56 -1.95 2.45 20.02
C LEU A 56 -3.42 2.90 19.91
N PRO A 57 -3.77 4.12 20.34
CA PRO A 57 -5.12 4.63 20.20
C PRO A 57 -5.46 4.87 18.72
N THR A 58 -6.48 4.16 18.24
CA THR A 58 -7.11 4.35 16.93
C THR A 58 -7.95 5.61 16.94
N ASN A 59 -7.36 6.73 16.51
CA ASN A 59 -8.13 7.90 16.08
C ASN A 59 -8.02 8.00 14.56
N GLN A 60 -8.76 7.14 13.86
CA GLN A 60 -8.80 7.12 12.40
C GLN A 60 -9.84 8.14 11.90
N ARG A 61 -9.36 9.28 11.40
CA ARG A 61 -10.10 9.98 10.34
C ARG A 61 -9.75 9.31 9.02
N CYS A 62 -10.72 8.62 8.44
CA CYS A 62 -10.61 8.03 7.12
C CYS A 62 -10.70 9.17 6.09
N PHE A 63 -9.56 9.57 5.51
CA PHE A 63 -9.56 10.46 4.35
C PHE A 63 -9.95 9.64 3.12
N THR A 64 -11.10 9.93 2.54
CA THR A 64 -11.57 9.27 1.32
C THR A 64 -10.80 9.79 0.10
N ARG A 65 -10.52 8.88 -0.84
CA ARG A 65 -9.72 9.08 -2.05
C ARG A 65 -10.48 9.93 -3.09
N SER A 66 -10.23 11.23 -3.14
CA SER A 66 -10.48 12.12 -4.27
C SER A 66 -9.27 13.05 -4.43
N ASP A 67 -8.88 13.45 -5.64
CA ASP A 67 -7.66 14.26 -5.85
C ASP A 67 -7.68 15.61 -5.09
N ASP A 68 -8.87 16.12 -4.75
CA ASP A 68 -9.04 17.28 -3.85
C ASP A 68 -8.43 17.04 -2.45
N THR A 69 -8.38 15.79 -1.97
CA THR A 69 -7.90 15.49 -0.61
C THR A 69 -6.39 15.57 -0.45
N LEU A 70 -5.62 15.40 -1.53
CA LEU A 70 -4.16 15.50 -1.44
C LEU A 70 -3.72 16.97 -1.37
N GLN A 71 -4.37 17.85 -2.13
CA GLN A 71 -4.16 19.29 -2.06
C GLN A 71 -4.62 19.85 -0.70
N ASP A 72 -5.79 19.41 -0.21
CA ASP A 72 -6.27 19.78 1.13
C ASP A 72 -5.35 19.27 2.24
N PHE A 73 -4.85 18.04 2.11
CA PHE A 73 -3.89 17.48 3.05
C PHE A 73 -2.57 18.25 3.03
N LEU A 74 -2.01 18.53 1.86
CA LEU A 74 -0.78 19.30 1.71
C LEU A 74 -0.94 20.69 2.31
N TYR A 75 -2.04 21.39 1.99
CA TYR A 75 -2.35 22.69 2.58
C TYR A 75 -2.36 22.61 4.10
N TRP A 76 -3.08 21.64 4.67
CA TRP A 76 -3.14 21.44 6.11
C TRP A 76 -1.76 21.17 6.72
N VAL A 77 -0.96 20.28 6.14
CA VAL A 77 0.40 19.98 6.64
C VAL A 77 1.26 21.24 6.65
N LEU A 78 1.23 22.03 5.57
CA LEU A 78 2.01 23.27 5.45
C LEU A 78 1.61 24.33 6.49
N THR A 79 0.38 24.29 7.02
CA THR A 79 -0.01 25.18 8.15
C THR A 79 0.60 24.78 9.49
N VAL A 80 1.01 23.52 9.65
CA VAL A 80 1.54 22.96 10.90
C VAL A 80 3.06 22.97 10.93
N VAL A 81 3.72 22.77 9.78
CA VAL A 81 5.18 22.68 9.70
C VAL A 81 5.87 24.05 9.51
N PRO A 82 7.11 24.23 10.01
CA PRO A 82 7.88 25.45 9.80
C PRO A 82 8.10 25.76 8.31
N GLN A 83 8.04 27.04 7.94
CA GLN A 83 8.21 27.50 6.54
C GLN A 83 9.50 27.01 5.88
N GLU A 84 10.58 26.90 6.65
CA GLU A 84 11.88 26.42 6.18
C GLU A 84 11.83 24.98 5.62
N THR A 85 10.87 24.18 6.08
CA THR A 85 10.71 22.77 5.67
C THR A 85 9.67 22.57 4.58
N HIS A 86 8.95 23.63 4.16
CA HIS A 86 7.82 23.52 3.23
C HIS A 86 8.19 22.89 1.89
N GLN A 87 9.34 23.28 1.33
CA GLN A 87 9.80 22.72 0.06
C GLN A 87 10.07 21.22 0.19
N VAL A 88 10.81 20.82 1.22
CA VAL A 88 11.17 19.42 1.48
C VAL A 88 9.92 18.56 1.70
N VAL A 89 8.98 19.04 2.51
CA VAL A 89 7.72 18.35 2.78
C VAL A 89 6.90 18.17 1.51
N THR A 90 6.82 19.21 0.67
CA THR A 90 6.10 19.15 -0.60
C THR A 90 6.71 18.12 -1.54
N THR A 91 8.03 18.10 -1.68
CA THR A 91 8.74 17.08 -2.46
C THR A 91 8.46 15.66 -1.94
N ILE A 92 8.55 15.43 -0.63
CA ILE A 92 8.28 14.12 -0.03
C ILE A 92 6.83 13.69 -0.30
N ILE A 93 5.85 14.58 -0.11
CA ILE A 93 4.43 14.25 -0.34
C ILE A 93 4.18 13.93 -1.82
N ASN A 94 4.75 14.70 -2.75
CA ASN A 94 4.63 14.45 -4.18
C ASN A 94 5.26 13.11 -4.58
N ASN A 95 6.44 12.81 -4.06
CA ASN A 95 7.10 11.51 -4.29
C ASN A 95 6.27 10.36 -3.74
N LEU A 96 5.76 10.47 -2.51
CA LEU A 96 4.89 9.45 -1.91
C LEU A 96 3.59 9.26 -2.70
N SER A 97 3.00 10.35 -3.20
CA SER A 97 1.83 10.29 -4.09
C SER A 97 2.13 9.51 -5.35
N ALA A 98 3.23 9.82 -6.03
CA ALA A 98 3.65 9.13 -7.25
C ALA A 98 3.97 7.65 -6.98
N ILE A 99 4.72 7.34 -5.92
CA ILE A 99 5.03 5.97 -5.49
C ILE A 99 3.74 5.19 -5.24
N LEU A 100 2.79 5.74 -4.49
CA LEU A 100 1.51 5.07 -4.19
C LEU A 100 0.64 4.88 -5.43
N ARG A 101 0.65 5.83 -6.37
CA ARG A 101 -0.06 5.68 -7.65
C ARG A 101 0.55 4.57 -8.49
N LEU A 102 1.87 4.46 -8.58
CA LEU A 102 2.57 3.38 -9.27
C LEU A 102 2.34 2.03 -8.60
N TYR A 103 2.47 1.99 -7.27
CA TYR A 103 2.26 0.80 -6.46
C TYR A 103 0.84 0.24 -6.62
N ASN A 104 -0.16 1.12 -6.65
CA ASN A 104 -1.57 0.75 -6.83
C ASN A 104 -2.05 0.89 -8.29
N SER A 105 -1.18 0.57 -9.25
CA SER A 105 -1.54 0.50 -10.67
C SER A 105 -1.48 -0.93 -11.19
N ASN A 106 -2.26 -1.24 -12.22
CA ASN A 106 -2.12 -2.46 -13.01
C ASN A 106 -1.25 -2.26 -14.27
N ARG A 107 -0.22 -1.42 -14.18
CA ARG A 107 0.68 -1.10 -15.31
C ARG A 107 2.09 -1.59 -15.03
N LYS A 108 2.87 -1.75 -16.10
CA LYS A 108 4.30 -2.06 -15.98
C LYS A 108 5.04 -0.82 -15.47
N VAL A 109 5.84 -1.00 -14.43
CA VAL A 109 6.57 0.07 -13.75
C VAL A 109 8.05 -0.03 -14.09
N ASP A 110 8.70 1.12 -14.26
CA ASP A 110 10.16 1.20 -14.27
C ASP A 110 10.70 1.01 -12.85
N THR A 111 11.19 -0.19 -12.57
CA THR A 111 11.62 -0.60 -11.23
C THR A 111 12.88 0.11 -10.77
N GLU A 112 13.78 0.45 -11.70
CA GLU A 112 15.03 1.17 -11.38
C GLU A 112 14.74 2.65 -11.06
N GLY A 113 13.88 3.28 -11.85
CA GLY A 113 13.39 4.63 -11.56
C GLY A 113 12.65 4.70 -10.22
N LEU A 114 11.80 3.71 -9.93
CA LEU A 114 11.07 3.62 -8.66
C LEU A 114 12.02 3.45 -7.47
N ASP A 115 13.03 2.59 -7.57
CA ASP A 115 14.01 2.35 -6.51
C ASP A 115 14.77 3.62 -6.13
N ASN A 116 15.22 4.38 -7.13
CA ASN A 116 15.90 5.65 -6.92
C ASN A 116 15.01 6.67 -6.19
N VAL A 117 13.76 6.88 -6.66
CA VAL A 117 12.84 7.83 -6.03
C VAL A 117 12.50 7.41 -4.60
N CYS A 118 12.29 6.11 -4.35
CA CYS A 118 12.05 5.58 -3.02
C CYS A 118 13.23 5.84 -2.08
N ARG A 119 14.46 5.56 -2.52
CA ARG A 119 15.68 5.74 -1.73
C ARG A 119 15.96 7.22 -1.45
N GLU A 120 15.84 8.10 -2.45
CA GLU A 120 15.99 9.55 -2.28
C GLU A 120 14.96 10.11 -1.29
N THR A 121 13.70 9.65 -1.38
CA THR A 121 12.64 10.05 -0.45
C THR A 121 12.93 9.57 0.96
N TYR A 122 13.44 8.34 1.11
CA TYR A 122 13.84 7.78 2.39
C TYR A 122 14.98 8.60 3.03
N GLU A 123 16.05 8.84 2.29
CA GLU A 123 17.20 9.63 2.74
C GLU A 123 16.77 11.06 3.12
N SER A 124 15.87 11.67 2.35
CA SER A 124 15.33 13.00 2.64
C SER A 124 14.54 13.03 3.95
N ILE A 125 13.75 12.00 4.25
CA ILE A 125 12.99 11.89 5.50
C ILE A 125 13.96 11.81 6.69
N LEU A 126 14.94 10.90 6.65
CA LEU A 126 15.88 10.71 7.76
C LEU A 126 16.76 11.95 7.99
N THR A 127 17.18 12.63 6.92
CA THR A 127 18.07 13.80 7.00
C THR A 127 17.34 15.01 7.57
N ASN A 128 16.12 15.30 7.10
CA ASN A 128 15.38 16.51 7.46
C ASN A 128 14.51 16.34 8.71
N PHE A 129 14.11 15.10 9.03
CA PHE A 129 13.23 14.77 10.15
C PHE A 129 13.84 13.67 11.01
N SER A 130 15.05 13.89 11.52
CA SER A 130 15.77 12.94 12.39
C SER A 130 15.02 12.59 13.69
N TRP A 131 14.08 13.43 14.11
CA TRP A 131 13.19 13.18 15.25
C TRP A 131 12.02 12.25 14.91
N ALA A 132 11.71 12.05 13.63
CA ALA A 132 10.57 11.27 13.16
C ALA A 132 10.98 9.82 12.90
N HIS A 133 10.23 8.89 13.49
CA HIS A 133 10.42 7.47 13.24
C HIS A 133 9.71 7.04 11.96
N VAL A 134 10.41 6.29 11.12
CA VAL A 134 9.81 5.70 9.92
C VAL A 134 8.88 4.56 10.35
N THR A 135 7.60 4.68 10.02
CA THR A 135 6.63 3.64 10.37
C THR A 135 6.92 2.35 9.59
N PRO A 136 6.58 1.16 10.14
CA PRO A 136 6.80 -0.10 9.43
C PRO A 136 6.14 -0.15 8.04
N THR A 137 4.99 0.49 7.87
CA THR A 137 4.30 0.59 6.57
C THR A 137 5.08 1.43 5.58
N LEU A 138 5.55 2.61 6.01
CA LEU A 138 6.33 3.50 5.16
C LEU A 138 7.69 2.87 4.80
N HIS A 139 8.35 2.22 5.76
CA HIS A 139 9.56 1.45 5.51
C HIS A 139 9.31 0.37 4.46
N LYS A 140 8.28 -0.48 4.62
CA LYS A 140 7.97 -1.53 3.63
C LYS A 140 7.71 -0.95 2.23
N LEU A 141 7.01 0.17 2.15
CA LEU A 141 6.77 0.84 0.89
C LEU A 141 8.08 1.32 0.26
N LEU A 142 8.87 2.13 0.96
CA LEU A 142 10.08 2.73 0.38
C LEU A 142 11.21 1.72 0.18
N ALA A 143 11.40 0.78 1.12
CA ALA A 143 12.51 -0.16 1.10
C ALA A 143 12.25 -1.40 0.22
N HIS A 144 11.00 -1.85 0.12
CA HIS A 144 10.69 -3.16 -0.48
C HIS A 144 9.74 -3.09 -1.67
N ALA A 145 8.99 -2.00 -1.89
CA ALA A 145 8.10 -1.93 -3.05
C ALA A 145 8.83 -2.14 -4.40
N PRO A 146 9.99 -1.53 -4.66
CA PRO A 146 10.70 -1.74 -5.93
C PRO A 146 11.06 -3.21 -6.13
N GLN A 147 11.58 -3.86 -5.08
CA GLN A 147 11.97 -5.27 -5.12
C GLN A 147 10.76 -6.21 -5.26
N ILE A 148 9.65 -5.93 -4.58
CA ILE A 148 8.42 -6.74 -4.70
C ILE A 148 7.87 -6.64 -6.12
N ILE A 149 7.81 -5.44 -6.70
CA ILE A 149 7.32 -5.23 -8.06
C ILE A 149 8.24 -5.92 -9.06
N ALA A 150 9.56 -5.76 -8.93
CA ALA A 150 10.54 -6.35 -9.83
C ALA A 150 10.58 -7.88 -9.75
N ASP A 151 10.78 -8.43 -8.56
CA ASP A 151 11.11 -9.85 -8.38
C ASP A 151 9.87 -10.73 -8.23
N HIS A 152 8.76 -10.18 -7.73
CA HIS A 152 7.59 -10.96 -7.31
C HIS A 152 6.31 -10.68 -8.12
N ASN A 153 6.27 -9.61 -8.92
CA ASN A 153 5.10 -9.26 -9.73
C ASN A 153 5.45 -8.93 -11.19
N ASP A 154 6.55 -9.49 -11.71
CA ASP A 154 6.98 -9.37 -13.12
C ASP A 154 7.08 -7.90 -13.63
N GLY A 155 7.35 -6.96 -12.72
CA GLY A 155 7.44 -5.52 -13.01
C GLY A 155 6.10 -4.79 -13.11
N PHE A 156 4.98 -5.41 -12.72
CA PHE A 156 3.67 -4.76 -12.66
C PHE A 156 3.38 -4.20 -11.26
N GLY A 157 2.64 -3.11 -11.18
CA GLY A 157 2.08 -2.64 -9.91
C GLY A 157 1.11 -3.66 -9.28
N LEU A 158 0.75 -3.44 -8.03
CA LEU A 158 0.11 -4.43 -7.15
C LEU A 158 -1.41 -4.23 -7.00
N GLU A 159 -2.04 -3.44 -7.87
CA GLU A 159 -3.48 -3.16 -7.81
C GLU A 159 -4.33 -4.44 -7.80
N ASP A 160 -4.02 -5.40 -8.68
CA ASP A 160 -4.74 -6.68 -8.79
C ASP A 160 -4.56 -7.59 -7.55
N LEU A 161 -3.55 -7.30 -6.72
CA LEU A 161 -3.25 -8.04 -5.49
C LEU A 161 -3.72 -7.30 -4.22
N SER A 162 -4.47 -6.20 -4.40
CA SER A 162 -4.96 -5.36 -3.31
C SER A 162 -6.09 -6.01 -2.49
N GLU A 163 -6.12 -5.71 -1.19
CA GLU A 163 -7.20 -6.11 -0.28
C GLU A 163 -8.50 -5.33 -0.52
N GLU A 164 -8.45 -4.18 -1.21
CA GLU A 164 -9.61 -3.33 -1.49
C GLU A 164 -10.76 -4.10 -2.17
N GLY A 165 -10.41 -5.09 -3.01
CA GLY A 165 -11.38 -5.99 -3.64
C GLY A 165 -12.13 -6.83 -2.60
N LEU A 166 -11.40 -7.44 -1.65
CA LEU A 166 -11.98 -8.27 -0.57
C LEU A 166 -12.82 -7.44 0.40
N GLU A 167 -12.39 -6.23 0.74
CA GLU A 167 -13.21 -5.30 1.55
C GLU A 167 -14.52 -4.93 0.85
N SER A 168 -14.47 -4.72 -0.47
CA SER A 168 -15.65 -4.46 -1.28
C SER A 168 -16.60 -5.66 -1.29
N TRP A 169 -16.07 -6.88 -1.31
CA TRP A 169 -16.85 -8.11 -1.15
C TRP A 169 -17.51 -8.20 0.24
N ASN A 170 -16.82 -7.84 1.31
CA ASN A 170 -17.40 -7.82 2.66
C ASN A 170 -18.62 -6.87 2.75
N LYS A 171 -18.58 -5.72 2.07
CA LYS A 171 -19.74 -4.81 1.95
C LYS A 171 -20.92 -5.47 1.21
N LEU A 172 -20.63 -6.26 0.16
CA LEU A 172 -21.66 -7.03 -0.54
C LEU A 172 -22.27 -8.13 0.33
N VAL A 173 -21.45 -8.85 1.11
CA VAL A 173 -21.92 -9.86 2.08
C VAL A 173 -22.91 -9.23 3.04
N GLY A 174 -22.56 -8.09 3.64
CA GLY A 174 -23.46 -7.35 4.53
C GLY A 174 -24.79 -6.98 3.88
N ARG A 175 -24.73 -6.47 2.63
CA ARG A 175 -25.92 -6.10 1.85
C ARG A 175 -26.80 -7.30 1.49
N TYR A 176 -26.21 -8.40 1.03
CA TYR A 176 -26.93 -9.61 0.64
C TYR A 176 -27.59 -10.26 1.85
N ARG A 177 -26.85 -10.29 2.97
CA ARG A 177 -27.39 -10.71 4.24
C ARG A 177 -28.57 -9.81 4.63
N GLU A 178 -28.44 -8.49 4.65
CA GLU A 178 -29.54 -7.61 5.10
C GLU A 178 -30.81 -7.72 4.22
N ARG A 179 -30.66 -7.70 2.88
CA ARG A 179 -31.77 -7.38 1.97
C ARG A 179 -32.17 -8.49 1.01
N LEU A 180 -31.28 -9.43 0.71
CA LEU A 180 -31.43 -10.36 -0.41
C LEU A 180 -31.37 -11.83 -0.02
N SER A 181 -31.48 -12.14 1.27
CA SER A 181 -31.45 -13.51 1.80
C SER A 181 -32.64 -13.77 2.70
N ARG A 182 -33.10 -15.03 2.69
CA ARG A 182 -34.14 -15.54 3.57
C ARG A 182 -33.74 -15.36 5.04
N LYS A 183 -34.73 -15.04 5.89
CA LYS A 183 -34.56 -14.76 7.32
C LYS A 183 -35.18 -15.82 8.23
N PHE A 184 -35.58 -16.94 7.64
CA PHE A 184 -36.26 -18.02 8.35
C PHE A 184 -35.29 -18.90 9.15
N SER A 185 -34.10 -19.16 8.62
CA SER A 185 -33.04 -19.94 9.27
C SER A 185 -31.67 -19.30 9.00
N PHE A 186 -30.67 -19.68 9.79
CA PHE A 186 -29.29 -19.26 9.55
C PHE A 186 -28.74 -19.95 8.29
N GLU A 187 -29.02 -21.25 8.11
CA GLU A 187 -28.52 -22.00 6.96
C GLU A 187 -29.04 -21.42 5.63
N ASP A 188 -30.34 -21.15 5.52
CA ASP A 188 -30.93 -20.55 4.31
C ASP A 188 -30.37 -19.15 4.05
N ASN A 189 -30.11 -18.38 5.12
CA ASN A 189 -29.55 -17.04 5.00
C ASN A 189 -28.15 -17.08 4.39
N VAL A 190 -27.31 -17.98 4.90
CA VAL A 190 -25.93 -18.17 4.46
C VAL A 190 -25.90 -18.74 3.04
N GLU A 191 -26.73 -19.74 2.74
CA GLU A 191 -26.87 -20.31 1.41
C GLU A 191 -27.22 -19.22 0.37
N ASP A 192 -28.24 -18.40 0.64
CA ASP A 192 -28.65 -17.33 -0.27
C ASP A 192 -27.53 -16.30 -0.51
N VAL A 193 -26.76 -15.96 0.53
CA VAL A 193 -25.60 -15.07 0.40
C VAL A 193 -24.54 -15.71 -0.48
N PHE A 194 -24.17 -16.98 -0.24
CA PHE A 194 -23.17 -17.68 -1.03
C PHE A 194 -23.57 -17.82 -2.50
N VAL A 195 -24.80 -18.24 -2.79
CA VAL A 195 -25.29 -18.37 -4.17
C VAL A 195 -25.17 -17.04 -4.94
N ARG A 196 -25.47 -15.92 -4.27
CA ARG A 196 -25.33 -14.59 -4.87
C ARG A 196 -23.87 -14.18 -5.07
N LEU A 197 -23.00 -14.47 -4.12
CA LEU A 197 -21.56 -14.21 -4.27
C LEU A 197 -20.99 -14.99 -5.46
N ILE A 198 -21.37 -16.27 -5.62
CA ILE A 198 -20.95 -17.11 -6.75
C ILE A 198 -21.46 -16.53 -8.08
N SER A 199 -22.73 -16.12 -8.14
CA SER A 199 -23.28 -15.47 -9.34
C SER A 199 -22.59 -14.13 -9.63
N GLN A 200 -22.12 -13.45 -8.58
CA GLN A 200 -21.42 -12.18 -8.72
C GLN A 200 -19.99 -12.39 -9.25
N SER A 201 -19.30 -13.46 -8.86
CA SER A 201 -17.94 -13.78 -9.29
C SER A 201 -17.86 -14.63 -10.56
N ASP A 202 -18.98 -15.11 -11.08
CA ASP A 202 -19.05 -15.86 -12.34
C ASP A 202 -18.46 -15.03 -13.50
N PRO A 203 -17.42 -15.52 -14.19
CA PRO A 203 -16.72 -14.77 -15.24
C PRO A 203 -17.58 -14.53 -16.48
N ILE A 204 -18.50 -15.45 -16.80
CA ILE A 204 -19.43 -15.31 -17.92
C ILE A 204 -20.40 -14.19 -17.60
N LEU A 205 -21.02 -14.21 -16.42
CA LEU A 205 -21.93 -13.15 -15.99
C LEU A 205 -21.23 -11.80 -15.83
N ALA A 206 -19.99 -11.80 -15.32
CA ALA A 206 -19.18 -10.59 -15.21
C ALA A 206 -18.86 -9.98 -16.58
N SER A 207 -18.62 -10.80 -17.61
CA SER A 207 -18.34 -10.30 -18.96
C SER A 207 -19.51 -9.54 -19.60
N PHE A 208 -20.75 -9.81 -19.17
CA PHE A 208 -21.94 -9.10 -19.62
C PHE A 208 -22.22 -7.81 -18.84
N ARG A 209 -21.46 -7.52 -17.76
CA ARG A 209 -21.64 -6.28 -17.00
C ARG A 209 -20.97 -5.12 -17.75
N ASN A 210 -21.76 -4.09 -18.05
CA ASN A 210 -21.24 -2.83 -18.54
C ASN A 210 -20.51 -2.09 -17.41
N ILE A 211 -19.20 -2.28 -17.31
CA ILE A 211 -18.34 -1.52 -16.42
C ILE A 211 -17.90 -0.25 -17.17
N THR A 212 -18.35 0.91 -16.72
CA THR A 212 -17.79 2.18 -17.16
C THR A 212 -16.38 2.31 -16.58
N LYS A 213 -15.35 2.26 -17.42
CA LYS A 213 -13.98 2.52 -16.99
C LYS A 213 -13.82 4.02 -16.78
N ASN A 214 -13.40 4.43 -15.58
CA ASN A 214 -12.87 5.76 -15.35
C ASN A 214 -11.37 5.71 -15.66
N ASP A 215 -11.01 5.80 -16.94
CA ASP A 215 -9.61 5.83 -17.36
C ASP A 215 -9.04 7.25 -17.14
N SER A 216 -8.78 7.63 -15.89
CA SER A 216 -7.89 8.76 -15.58
C SER A 216 -6.46 8.24 -15.60
N GLU A 217 -5.73 8.53 -16.68
CA GLU A 217 -4.35 8.11 -16.86
C GLU A 217 -3.44 8.79 -15.81
N PRO A 218 -2.69 8.04 -14.97
CA PRO A 218 -1.64 8.65 -14.17
C PRO A 218 -0.50 9.04 -15.11
N ASP A 219 -0.41 10.34 -15.41
CA ASP A 219 0.59 10.87 -16.32
C ASP A 219 1.98 10.81 -15.68
N LEU A 220 2.86 10.00 -16.27
CA LEU A 220 4.27 9.89 -15.90
C LEU A 220 5.06 11.20 -16.17
N SER A 221 4.48 12.17 -16.89
CA SER A 221 5.04 13.51 -17.06
C SER A 221 5.08 14.33 -15.75
N GLU A 222 4.24 13.99 -14.76
CA GLU A 222 4.24 14.64 -13.44
C GLU A 222 5.52 14.36 -12.63
N LEU A 223 6.22 13.26 -12.90
CA LEU A 223 7.50 12.95 -12.25
C LEU A 223 8.65 13.86 -12.73
N LYS A 224 8.54 14.46 -13.92
CA LYS A 224 9.57 15.33 -14.50
C LYS A 224 9.28 16.82 -14.31
N SER A 225 8.04 17.22 -14.04
CA SER A 225 7.66 18.63 -13.87
C SER A 225 7.87 19.16 -12.44
N CYS A 226 8.04 18.28 -11.43
CA CYS A 226 8.32 18.70 -10.06
C CYS A 226 9.74 19.26 -9.84
N GLN A 227 10.61 19.27 -10.86
CA GLN A 227 11.90 19.97 -10.79
C GLN A 227 11.82 21.44 -11.25
N ASP A 228 10.72 21.87 -11.91
CA ASP A 228 10.62 23.19 -12.54
C ASP A 228 9.47 24.05 -12.00
N ILE A 229 8.89 23.69 -10.85
CA ILE A 229 7.83 24.50 -10.21
C ILE A 229 8.27 24.84 -8.78
N TRP A 230 8.88 26.03 -8.70
CA TRP A 230 9.44 26.76 -7.54
C TRP A 230 10.89 26.43 -7.16
#